data_AF-A0A3B9W424-F1
#
_entry.id   AF-A0A3B9W424-F1
#
_cell.length_a   1.000
_cell.length_b   1.000
_cell.length_c   1.000
_cell.angle_alpha   90.00
_cell.angle_beta   90.00
_cell.angle_gamma   90.00
#
_symmetry.space_group_name_H-M   'P 1'
#
loop_
_entity.id
_entity.type
_entity.pdbx_description
1 polymer ?
#
loop_
_entity_poly.entity_id
_entity_poly.type
_entity_poly.pdbx_seq_one_letter_code
_entity_poly.pdbx_strand_id
1 'polypeptide(L)'
;MWMSDIHSLGGYTFAAGLFALGLGAWQVFLALVAGIIIVFFLMNFSGYAGQKTGVPYPVLARVSFGTFGANLPALLRALVAIAWYGIQTWLASRAVIVIALKIWPDLQGLTENNFLGESTLGWLAFLLMWALQLLLLRNGMETIRKFQDWAGPAVWAVMGLLVVYILINAGWNISLDLPGGKAEWGVTHAFFAAVALTVTYFSTLMLNFCDFSRFA
;
A
#
# COMPACT_ATOMS: atom_id res chain seq x y z
N MET A 1 -12.15 0.76 -7.65
CA MET A 1 -11.48 -0.22 -6.77
C MET A 1 -9.97 -0.11 -6.90
N TRP A 2 -9.38 -0.61 -8.00
CA TRP A 2 -7.93 -0.57 -8.25
C TRP A 2 -7.24 0.77 -7.99
N MET A 3 -7.85 1.89 -8.39
CA MET A 3 -7.26 3.21 -8.12
C MET A 3 -7.04 3.48 -6.63
N SER A 4 -7.99 3.07 -5.77
CA SER A 4 -7.86 3.27 -4.33
C SER A 4 -6.88 2.30 -3.68
N ASP A 5 -6.68 1.13 -4.26
CA ASP A 5 -5.70 0.16 -3.75
C ASP A 5 -4.27 0.66 -4.01
N ILE A 6 -4.05 1.34 -5.13
CA ILE A 6 -2.74 1.89 -5.51
C ILE A 6 -2.41 3.17 -4.72
N HIS A 7 -3.40 4.03 -4.46
CA HIS A 7 -3.21 5.27 -3.70
C HIS A 7 -3.20 4.99 -2.19
N SER A 8 -2.14 4.33 -1.72
CA SER A 8 -1.91 4.10 -0.30
C SER A 8 -0.56 4.66 0.13
N LEU A 9 -0.47 5.11 1.38
CA LEU A 9 0.79 5.56 1.99
C LEU A 9 1.88 4.50 1.88
N GLY A 10 1.51 3.23 2.12
CA GLY A 10 2.41 2.08 1.93
C GLY A 10 2.92 1.91 0.49
N GLY A 11 2.11 2.22 -0.53
CA GLY A 11 2.52 2.15 -1.92
C GLY A 11 3.54 3.24 -2.27
N TYR A 12 3.33 4.46 -1.76
CA TYR A 12 4.27 5.56 -1.95
C TYR A 12 5.61 5.34 -1.23
N THR A 13 5.58 4.83 0.00
CA THR A 13 6.81 4.50 0.73
C THR A 13 7.55 3.34 0.09
N PHE A 14 6.83 2.34 -0.43
CA PHE A 14 7.43 1.25 -1.22
C PHE A 14 8.14 1.77 -2.47
N ALA A 15 7.46 2.60 -3.27
CA ALA A 15 8.05 3.19 -4.47
C ALA A 15 9.28 4.07 -4.15
N ALA A 16 9.21 4.87 -3.09
CA ALA A 16 10.35 5.65 -2.60
C ALA A 16 11.52 4.75 -2.16
N GLY A 17 11.23 3.60 -1.52
CA GLY A 17 12.23 2.62 -1.10
C GLY A 17 13.00 1.99 -2.27
N LEU A 18 12.41 1.88 -3.46
CA LEU A 18 13.10 1.33 -4.64
C LEU A 18 14.27 2.21 -5.10
N PHE A 19 14.22 3.51 -4.86
CA PHE A 19 15.34 4.42 -5.16
C PHE A 19 16.57 4.14 -4.28
N ALA A 20 16.37 3.58 -3.08
CA ALA A 20 17.47 3.20 -2.20
C ALA A 20 18.30 2.03 -2.75
N LEU A 21 17.75 1.25 -3.71
CA LEU A 21 18.49 0.19 -4.42
C LEU A 21 19.53 0.75 -5.41
N GLY A 22 19.64 2.07 -5.52
CA GLY A 22 20.57 2.73 -6.45
C GLY A 22 20.06 2.77 -7.89
N LEU A 23 18.75 2.68 -8.08
CA LEU A 23 18.09 2.83 -9.38
C LEU A 23 17.72 4.30 -9.64
N GLY A 24 17.89 4.73 -10.89
CA GLY A 24 17.35 6.01 -11.37
C GLY A 24 15.82 5.97 -11.51
N ALA A 25 15.18 7.12 -11.57
CA ALA A 25 13.71 7.23 -11.67
C ALA A 25 13.13 6.49 -12.88
N TRP A 26 13.79 6.53 -14.04
CA TRP A 26 13.33 5.80 -15.22
C TRP A 26 13.41 4.28 -15.04
N GLN A 27 14.43 3.78 -14.33
CA GLN A 27 14.62 2.36 -14.06
C GLN A 27 13.59 1.86 -13.05
N VAL A 28 13.34 2.64 -11.99
CA VAL A 28 12.26 2.36 -11.02
C VAL A 28 10.92 2.32 -11.74
N PHE A 29 10.64 3.29 -12.61
CA PHE A 29 9.40 3.32 -13.40
C PHE A 29 9.25 2.07 -14.28
N LEU A 30 10.27 1.69 -15.04
CA LEU A 30 10.23 0.49 -15.87
C LEU A 30 10.11 -0.79 -15.03
N ALA A 31 10.77 -0.87 -13.89
CA ALA A 31 10.67 -2.02 -12.99
C ALA A 31 9.25 -2.17 -12.43
N LEU A 32 8.62 -1.06 -12.04
CA LEU A 32 7.22 -1.03 -11.59
C LEU A 32 6.28 -1.47 -12.71
N VAL A 33 6.43 -0.94 -13.92
CA VAL A 33 5.60 -1.32 -15.08
C VAL A 33 5.75 -2.81 -15.39
N ALA A 34 6.99 -3.32 -15.45
CA ALA A 34 7.24 -4.73 -15.69
C ALA A 34 6.64 -5.62 -14.59
N GLY A 35 6.79 -5.25 -13.32
CA GLY A 35 6.18 -5.95 -12.18
C GLY A 35 4.65 -5.97 -12.26
N ILE A 36 4.03 -4.83 -12.56
CA ILE A 36 2.57 -4.72 -12.70
C ILE A 36 2.05 -5.54 -13.89
N ILE A 37 2.78 -5.62 -15.00
CA ILE A 37 2.39 -6.46 -16.15
C ILE A 37 2.40 -7.95 -15.73
N ILE A 38 3.43 -8.40 -15.01
CA ILE A 38 3.49 -9.77 -14.49
C ILE A 38 2.30 -10.04 -13.56
N VAL A 39 2.06 -9.14 -12.61
CA VAL A 39 0.93 -9.22 -11.67
C VAL A 39 -0.39 -9.27 -12.44
N PHE A 40 -0.58 -8.44 -13.46
CA PHE A 40 -1.78 -8.42 -14.29
C PHE A 40 -2.05 -9.80 -14.91
N PHE A 41 -1.05 -10.43 -15.53
CA PHE A 41 -1.22 -11.77 -16.09
C PHE A 41 -1.57 -12.81 -15.02
N LEU A 42 -0.84 -12.84 -13.91
CA LEU A 42 -1.08 -13.81 -12.83
C LEU A 42 -2.46 -13.62 -12.18
N MET A 43 -2.90 -12.37 -12.03
CA MET A 43 -4.22 -12.04 -11.49
C MET A 43 -5.35 -12.40 -12.45
N ASN A 44 -5.15 -12.34 -13.76
CA ASN A 44 -6.15 -12.83 -14.72
C ASN A 44 -6.33 -14.36 -14.60
N PHE A 45 -5.25 -15.12 -14.36
CA PHE A 45 -5.35 -16.55 -14.12
C PHE A 45 -6.15 -16.88 -12.86
N SER A 46 -5.88 -16.22 -11.73
CA SER A 46 -6.67 -16.44 -10.51
C SER A 46 -8.10 -15.89 -10.65
N GLY A 47 -8.26 -14.76 -11.33
CA GLY A 47 -9.55 -14.11 -11.58
C GLY A 47 -10.52 -14.97 -12.38
N TYR A 48 -10.03 -15.69 -13.39
CA TYR A 48 -10.83 -16.62 -14.20
C TYR A 48 -11.46 -17.74 -13.36
N ALA A 49 -10.71 -18.30 -12.41
CA ALA A 49 -11.22 -19.30 -11.50
C ALA A 49 -12.35 -18.73 -10.61
N GLY A 50 -12.16 -17.52 -10.08
CA GLY A 50 -13.18 -16.82 -9.28
C GLY A 50 -14.46 -16.50 -10.06
N GLN A 51 -14.35 -16.04 -11.31
CA GLN A 51 -15.51 -15.75 -12.17
C GLN A 51 -16.29 -17.01 -12.54
N LYS A 52 -15.60 -18.07 -12.94
CA LYS A 52 -16.25 -19.30 -13.41
C LYS A 52 -16.96 -20.06 -12.28
N THR A 53 -16.41 -20.00 -11.06
CA THR A 53 -16.93 -20.77 -9.93
C THR A 53 -17.78 -19.95 -8.96
N GLY A 54 -17.64 -18.63 -8.95
CA GLY A 54 -18.34 -17.74 -8.00
C GLY A 54 -17.91 -17.92 -6.54
N VAL A 55 -16.89 -18.75 -6.27
CA VAL A 55 -16.49 -19.09 -4.89
C VAL A 55 -15.36 -18.17 -4.38
N PRO A 56 -15.34 -17.86 -3.07
CA PRO A 56 -14.26 -17.09 -2.47
C PRO A 56 -12.96 -17.90 -2.38
N TYR A 57 -11.83 -17.20 -2.16
CA TYR A 57 -10.49 -17.78 -2.11
C TYR A 57 -10.37 -18.99 -1.15
N PRO A 58 -10.89 -18.96 0.10
CA PRO A 58 -10.78 -20.11 1.00
C PRO A 58 -11.47 -21.37 0.50
N VAL A 59 -12.48 -21.23 -0.37
CA VAL A 59 -13.16 -22.37 -1.00
C VAL A 59 -12.33 -22.88 -2.18
N LEU A 60 -11.77 -21.98 -2.99
CA LEU A 60 -10.89 -22.36 -4.09
C LEU A 60 -9.62 -23.08 -3.59
N ALA A 61 -9.08 -22.65 -2.45
CA ALA A 61 -7.93 -23.28 -1.81
C ALA A 61 -8.17 -24.76 -1.43
N ARG A 62 -9.43 -25.20 -1.31
CA ARG A 62 -9.76 -26.61 -1.00
C ARG A 62 -9.38 -27.56 -2.14
N VAL A 63 -9.28 -27.08 -3.37
CA VAL A 63 -8.88 -27.90 -4.53
C VAL A 63 -7.43 -28.39 -4.37
N SER A 64 -6.54 -27.57 -3.80
CA SER A 64 -5.13 -27.90 -3.62
C SER A 64 -4.82 -28.45 -2.23
N PHE A 65 -5.44 -27.92 -1.18
CA PHE A 65 -5.10 -28.24 0.22
C PHE A 65 -6.13 -29.16 0.91
N GLY A 66 -7.23 -29.52 0.24
CA GLY A 66 -8.35 -30.22 0.86
C GLY A 66 -9.16 -29.34 1.82
N THR A 67 -10.20 -29.92 2.41
CA THR A 67 -11.16 -29.18 3.26
C THR A 67 -10.55 -28.66 4.56
N PHE A 68 -9.73 -29.48 5.23
CA PHE A 68 -9.04 -29.08 6.46
C PHE A 68 -7.77 -28.29 6.18
N GLY A 69 -7.00 -28.65 5.14
CA GLY A 69 -5.75 -27.97 4.83
C GLY A 69 -5.95 -26.54 4.31
N ALA A 70 -7.08 -26.23 3.67
CA ALA A 70 -7.42 -24.87 3.23
C ALA A 70 -7.53 -23.84 4.38
N ASN A 71 -7.67 -24.30 5.63
CA ASN A 71 -7.68 -23.39 6.79
C ASN A 71 -6.31 -22.73 7.01
N LEU A 72 -5.21 -23.41 6.71
CA LEU A 72 -3.87 -22.86 6.87
C LEU A 72 -3.63 -21.61 5.98
N PRO A 73 -3.80 -21.66 4.64
CA PRO A 73 -3.65 -20.46 3.82
C PRO A 73 -4.69 -19.38 4.15
N ALA A 74 -5.91 -19.75 4.55
CA ALA A 74 -6.91 -18.78 4.99
C ALA A 74 -6.49 -18.02 6.25
N LEU A 75 -5.89 -18.69 7.24
CA LEU A 75 -5.38 -18.09 8.47
C LEU A 75 -4.13 -17.24 8.22
N LEU A 76 -3.18 -17.74 7.43
CA LEU A 76 -1.98 -16.98 7.04
C LEU A 76 -2.36 -15.67 6.35
N ARG A 77 -3.35 -15.73 5.45
CA ARG A 77 -3.90 -14.56 4.79
C ARG A 77 -4.53 -13.57 5.78
N ALA A 78 -5.29 -14.05 6.76
CA ALA A 78 -5.89 -13.20 7.79
C ALA A 78 -4.81 -12.50 8.64
N LEU A 79 -3.74 -13.21 9.00
CA LEU A 79 -2.62 -12.65 9.75
C LEU A 79 -1.92 -11.54 8.96
N VAL A 80 -1.65 -11.77 7.68
CA VAL A 80 -1.03 -10.76 6.80
C VAL A 80 -1.95 -9.55 6.62
N ALA A 81 -3.27 -9.75 6.52
CA ALA A 81 -4.24 -8.66 6.46
C ALA A 81 -4.25 -7.81 7.74
N ILE A 82 -4.16 -8.45 8.92
CA ILE A 82 -4.05 -7.74 10.21
C ILE A 82 -2.76 -6.92 10.27
N ALA A 83 -1.63 -7.49 9.84
CA ALA A 83 -0.36 -6.78 9.80
C ALA A 83 -0.40 -5.55 8.88
N TRP A 84 -0.96 -5.70 7.67
CA TRP A 84 -1.12 -4.60 6.73
C TRP A 84 -2.06 -3.52 7.24
N TYR A 85 -3.17 -3.90 7.88
CA TYR A 85 -4.06 -2.95 8.53
C TYR A 85 -3.31 -2.12 9.57
N GLY A 86 -2.53 -2.77 10.45
CA GLY A 86 -1.71 -2.10 11.45
C GLY A 86 -0.69 -1.13 10.85
N ILE A 87 0.06 -1.56 9.82
CA ILE A 87 1.06 -0.72 9.13
C ILE A 87 0.40 0.52 8.51
N GLN A 88 -0.75 0.36 7.84
CA GLN A 88 -1.43 1.49 7.20
C GLN A 88 -2.03 2.45 8.24
N THR A 89 -2.57 1.96 9.35
CA THR A 89 -3.05 2.81 10.46
C THR A 89 -1.89 3.56 11.11
N TRP A 90 -0.73 2.93 11.25
CA TRP A 90 0.48 3.58 11.73
C TRP A 90 1.01 4.65 10.78
N LEU A 91 1.10 4.36 9.47
CA LEU A 91 1.48 5.37 8.48
C LEU A 91 0.50 6.55 8.47
N ALA A 92 -0.80 6.28 8.63
CA ALA A 92 -1.81 7.32 8.73
C ALA A 92 -1.67 8.15 10.02
N SER A 93 -1.34 7.53 11.14
CA SER A 93 -1.12 8.25 12.40
C SER A 93 0.08 9.20 12.33
N ARG A 94 1.14 8.85 11.58
CA ARG A 94 2.26 9.77 11.32
C ARG A 94 1.81 11.08 10.66
N ALA A 95 0.86 11.01 9.72
CA ALA A 95 0.30 12.22 9.11
C ALA A 95 -0.47 13.08 10.13
N VAL A 96 -1.22 12.45 11.04
CA VAL A 96 -1.91 13.14 12.13
C VAL A 96 -0.92 13.83 13.07
N ILE A 97 0.18 13.18 13.42
CA ILE A 97 1.23 13.76 14.28
C ILE A 97 1.78 15.03 13.63
N VAL A 98 2.11 15.00 12.34
CA VAL A 98 2.64 16.18 11.62
C VAL A 98 1.64 17.34 11.63
N ILE A 99 0.35 17.06 11.43
CA ILE A 99 -0.71 18.08 11.50
C ILE A 99 -0.85 18.62 12.93
N ALA A 100 -0.87 17.74 13.93
CA ALA A 100 -1.03 18.11 15.33
C ALA A 100 0.11 19.01 15.81
N LEU A 101 1.36 18.68 15.47
CA LEU A 101 2.54 19.50 15.81
C LEU A 101 2.55 20.85 15.09
N LYS A 102 1.93 20.94 13.91
CA LYS A 102 1.83 22.20 13.17
C LYS A 102 0.76 23.15 13.76
N ILE A 103 -0.31 22.61 14.34
CA ILE A 103 -1.38 23.39 14.97
C ILE A 103 -1.04 23.72 16.43
N TRP A 104 -0.48 22.75 17.17
CA TRP A 104 -0.10 22.87 18.56
C TRP A 104 1.37 22.44 18.75
N PRO A 105 2.32 23.37 18.57
CA PRO A 105 3.75 23.09 18.76
C PRO A 105 4.09 22.60 20.16
N ASP A 106 3.31 22.98 21.17
CA ASP A 106 3.50 22.58 22.57
C ASP A 106 3.39 21.06 22.79
N LEU A 107 2.80 20.32 21.83
CA LEU A 107 2.74 18.85 21.86
C LEU A 107 4.09 18.18 21.59
N GLN A 108 5.15 18.93 21.22
CA GLN A 108 6.49 18.36 20.97
C GLN A 108 7.04 17.58 22.17
N GLY A 109 6.75 17.99 23.41
CA GLY A 109 7.18 17.24 24.59
C GLY A 109 6.62 15.80 24.66
N LEU A 110 5.49 15.54 23.99
CA LEU A 110 4.87 14.20 23.92
C LEU A 110 5.48 13.31 22.82
N THR A 111 6.37 13.86 21.98
CA THR A 111 7.13 13.10 20.97
C THR A 111 8.47 12.58 21.46
N GLU A 112 8.98 13.08 22.58
CA GLU A 112 10.32 12.70 23.10
C GLU A 112 10.32 11.38 23.88
N ASN A 113 9.17 10.99 24.41
CA ASN A 113 9.03 9.73 25.14
C ASN A 113 9.04 8.55 24.17
N ASN A 114 9.59 7.41 24.60
CA ASN A 114 9.56 6.16 23.85
C ASN A 114 8.90 5.06 24.68
N PHE A 115 7.69 4.69 24.30
CA PHE A 115 6.93 3.59 24.88
C PHE A 115 6.66 2.54 23.82
N LEU A 116 7.21 1.33 23.98
CA LEU A 116 7.05 0.22 23.03
C LEU A 116 7.44 0.56 21.57
N GLY A 117 8.44 1.42 21.39
CA GLY A 117 8.94 1.80 20.06
C GLY A 117 8.19 2.97 19.40
N GLU A 118 7.21 3.57 20.08
CA GLU A 118 6.51 4.77 19.62
C GLU A 118 6.33 5.81 20.73
N SER A 119 6.10 7.05 20.33
CA SER A 119 5.88 8.15 21.27
C SER A 119 4.47 8.14 21.87
N THR A 120 4.27 8.80 23.02
CA THR A 120 2.93 8.95 23.61
C THR A 120 1.97 9.62 22.62
N LEU A 121 2.44 10.65 21.91
CA LEU A 121 1.67 11.28 20.83
C LEU A 121 1.41 10.31 19.67
N GLY A 122 2.39 9.47 19.33
CA GLY A 122 2.26 8.41 18.33
C GLY A 122 1.16 7.40 18.65
N TRP A 123 1.10 6.92 19.89
CA TRP A 123 0.05 6.02 20.35
C TRP A 123 -1.32 6.67 20.38
N LEU A 124 -1.42 7.93 20.81
CA LEU A 124 -2.68 8.68 20.78
C LEU A 124 -3.19 8.86 19.35
N ALA A 125 -2.30 9.27 18.43
CA ALA A 125 -2.64 9.41 17.01
C ALA A 125 -3.02 8.05 16.38
N PHE A 126 -2.34 6.97 16.77
CA PHE A 126 -2.66 5.62 16.31
C PHE A 126 -4.05 5.17 16.78
N LEU A 127 -4.35 5.31 18.09
CA LEU A 127 -5.65 4.96 18.65
C LEU A 127 -6.78 5.83 18.09
N LEU A 128 -6.52 7.12 17.85
CA LEU A 128 -7.45 8.01 17.16
C LEU A 128 -7.76 7.49 15.76
N MET A 129 -6.74 7.22 14.94
CA MET A 129 -6.92 6.71 13.58
C MET A 129 -7.64 5.37 13.57
N TRP A 130 -7.26 4.47 14.47
CA TRP A 130 -7.89 3.17 14.63
C TRP A 130 -9.37 3.30 15.00
N ALA A 131 -9.72 4.18 15.94
CA ALA A 131 -11.10 4.44 16.33
C ALA A 131 -11.94 5.06 15.20
N LEU A 132 -11.37 6.02 14.46
CA LEU A 132 -12.03 6.63 13.29
C LEU A 132 -12.31 5.59 12.20
N GLN A 133 -11.34 4.72 11.91
CA GLN A 133 -11.50 3.61 10.97
C GLN A 133 -12.59 2.64 11.44
N LEU A 134 -12.63 2.30 12.73
CA LEU A 134 -13.65 1.43 13.31
C LEU A 134 -15.06 2.05 13.22
N LEU A 135 -15.20 3.35 13.48
CA LEU A 135 -16.47 4.07 13.34
C LEU A 135 -16.97 4.05 11.88
N LEU A 136 -16.05 4.23 10.93
CA LEU A 136 -16.36 4.19 9.52
C LEU A 136 -16.78 2.78 9.07
N LEU A 137 -16.09 1.74 9.55
CA LEU A 137 -16.42 0.33 9.32
C LEU A 137 -17.80 -0.05 9.88
N ARG A 138 -18.19 0.51 11.03
CA ARG A 138 -19.50 0.23 11.68
C ARG A 138 -20.68 0.63 10.79
N ASN A 139 -20.53 1.67 9.97
CA ASN A 139 -21.60 2.20 9.13
C ASN A 139 -21.77 1.45 7.78
N GLY A 140 -21.11 0.29 7.62
CA GLY A 140 -21.26 -0.60 6.48
C GLY A 140 -20.49 -0.19 5.22
N MET A 141 -20.51 -1.08 4.22
CA MET A 141 -19.73 -0.94 2.97
C MET A 141 -20.17 0.25 2.10
N GLU A 142 -21.42 0.67 2.18
CA GLU A 142 -21.93 1.79 1.38
C GLU A 142 -21.34 3.14 1.83
N THR A 143 -21.14 3.31 3.14
CA THR A 143 -20.49 4.50 3.71
C THR A 143 -19.03 4.59 3.28
N ILE A 144 -18.30 3.45 3.28
CA ILE A 144 -16.93 3.37 2.78
C ILE A 144 -16.87 3.79 1.31
N ARG A 145 -17.79 3.26 0.48
CA ARG A 145 -17.82 3.55 -0.95
C ARG A 145 -18.05 5.03 -1.23
N LYS A 146 -19.05 5.65 -0.57
CA LYS A 146 -19.34 7.09 -0.70
C LYS A 146 -18.16 7.95 -0.25
N PHE A 147 -17.51 7.59 0.86
CA PHE A 147 -16.31 8.29 1.33
C PHE A 147 -15.17 8.19 0.32
N GLN A 148 -14.94 7.00 -0.23
CA GLN A 148 -13.90 6.74 -1.22
C GLN A 148 -14.15 7.45 -2.57
N ASP A 149 -15.40 7.52 -3.02
CA ASP A 149 -15.78 8.20 -4.26
C ASP A 149 -15.50 9.71 -4.18
N TRP A 150 -15.60 10.32 -2.99
CA TRP A 150 -15.23 11.71 -2.75
C TRP A 150 -13.73 11.90 -2.50
N ALA A 151 -13.11 11.02 -1.70
CA ALA A 151 -11.70 11.11 -1.35
C ALA A 151 -10.78 10.85 -2.56
N GLY A 152 -11.17 9.96 -3.48
CA GLY A 152 -10.38 9.61 -4.66
C GLY A 152 -10.00 10.82 -5.53
N PRO A 153 -10.97 11.61 -6.02
CA PRO A 153 -10.69 12.84 -6.77
C PRO A 153 -9.89 13.88 -5.97
N ALA A 154 -10.16 14.00 -4.67
CA ALA A 154 -9.44 14.93 -3.80
C ALA A 154 -7.95 14.59 -3.70
N VAL A 155 -7.60 13.30 -3.57
CA VAL A 155 -6.22 12.82 -3.57
C VAL A 155 -5.51 13.19 -4.88
N TRP A 156 -6.16 13.01 -6.03
CA TRP A 156 -5.60 13.41 -7.33
C TRP A 156 -5.33 14.90 -7.44
N ALA A 157 -6.26 15.74 -6.97
CA ALA A 157 -6.07 17.19 -6.95
C ALA A 157 -4.85 17.58 -6.10
N VAL A 158 -4.72 17.00 -4.90
CA VAL A 158 -3.58 17.27 -4.01
C VAL A 158 -2.27 16.75 -4.61
N MET A 159 -2.25 15.55 -5.19
CA MET A 159 -1.08 15.01 -5.86
C MET A 159 -0.64 15.86 -7.05
N GLY A 160 -1.59 16.34 -7.87
CA GLY A 160 -1.30 17.25 -8.98
C GLY A 160 -0.69 18.56 -8.51
N LEU A 161 -1.27 19.16 -7.45
CA LEU A 161 -0.72 20.39 -6.85
C LEU A 161 0.68 20.18 -6.28
N LEU A 162 0.93 19.05 -5.61
CA LEU A 162 2.25 18.71 -5.08
C LEU A 162 3.29 18.52 -6.19
N VAL A 163 2.93 17.88 -7.30
CA VAL A 163 3.81 17.74 -8.46
C VAL A 163 4.18 19.13 -9.02
N VAL A 164 3.20 20.01 -9.24
CA VAL A 164 3.46 21.36 -9.73
C VAL A 164 4.36 22.14 -8.76
N TYR A 165 4.09 22.05 -7.46
CA TYR A 165 4.92 22.69 -6.44
C TYR A 165 6.37 22.19 -6.45
N ILE A 166 6.58 20.88 -6.58
CA ILE A 166 7.92 20.29 -6.68
C ILE A 166 8.62 20.74 -7.96
N LEU A 167 7.91 20.79 -9.10
CA LEU A 167 8.48 21.24 -10.38
C LEU A 167 8.94 22.70 -10.35
N ILE A 168 8.14 23.58 -9.72
CA ILE A 168 8.51 24.99 -9.54
C ILE A 168 9.77 25.10 -8.69
N ASN A 169 9.84 24.39 -7.56
CA ASN A 169 11.02 24.41 -6.69
C ASN A 169 12.25 23.77 -7.33
N ALA A 170 12.07 22.79 -8.22
CA ALA A 170 13.14 22.17 -9.00
C ALA A 170 13.57 23.00 -10.22
N GLY A 171 12.95 24.16 -10.46
CA GLY A 171 13.25 25.00 -11.63
C GLY A 171 12.97 24.29 -12.96
N TRP A 172 11.99 23.38 -13.00
CA TRP A 172 11.64 22.54 -14.15
C TRP A 172 12.75 21.59 -14.64
N ASN A 173 13.82 21.41 -13.85
CA ASN A 173 14.88 20.47 -14.16
C ASN A 173 14.61 19.10 -13.50
N ILE A 174 14.17 18.13 -14.30
CA ILE A 174 13.87 16.77 -13.83
C ILE A 174 14.99 15.83 -14.26
N SER A 175 15.81 15.42 -13.29
CA SER A 175 16.79 14.36 -13.50
C SER A 175 16.15 12.99 -13.32
N LEU A 176 15.89 12.28 -14.42
CA LEU A 176 15.36 10.91 -14.37
C LEU A 176 16.42 9.86 -14.02
N ASP A 177 17.69 10.24 -14.00
CA ASP A 177 18.83 9.33 -13.84
C ASP A 177 19.53 9.47 -12.48
N LEU A 178 19.01 10.31 -11.57
CA LEU A 178 19.58 10.44 -10.23
C LEU A 178 19.20 9.22 -9.37
N PRO A 179 20.14 8.36 -8.97
CA PRO A 179 19.86 7.27 -8.06
C PRO A 179 19.81 7.77 -6.62
N GLY A 180 18.89 7.22 -5.82
CA GLY A 180 18.76 7.54 -4.38
C GLY A 180 19.76 6.79 -3.48
N GLY A 181 20.57 5.88 -4.05
CA GLY A 181 21.51 5.02 -3.33
C GLY A 181 22.60 4.46 -4.24
N LYS A 182 23.39 3.49 -3.73
CA LYS A 182 24.41 2.79 -4.51
C LYS A 182 23.95 1.37 -4.81
N ALA A 183 24.01 0.97 -6.08
CA ALA A 183 23.68 -0.40 -6.49
C ALA A 183 24.82 -1.35 -6.09
N GLU A 184 24.73 -1.96 -4.90
CA GLU A 184 25.80 -2.80 -4.33
C GLU A 184 26.19 -3.98 -5.23
N TRP A 185 25.20 -4.63 -5.86
CA TRP A 185 25.41 -5.80 -6.72
C TRP A 185 25.17 -5.48 -8.21
N GLY A 186 25.26 -4.20 -8.57
CA GLY A 186 25.06 -3.72 -9.93
C GLY A 186 23.60 -3.39 -10.26
N VAL A 187 23.44 -2.49 -11.24
CA VAL A 187 22.15 -1.91 -11.63
C VAL A 187 21.18 -2.95 -12.19
N THR A 188 21.69 -3.94 -12.95
CA THR A 188 20.87 -5.02 -13.50
C THR A 188 20.25 -5.88 -12.40
N HIS A 189 21.03 -6.22 -11.37
CA HIS A 189 20.53 -6.96 -10.22
C HIS A 189 19.46 -6.14 -9.48
N ALA A 190 19.74 -4.87 -9.20
CA ALA A 190 18.81 -3.97 -8.55
C ALA A 190 17.48 -3.83 -9.34
N PHE A 191 17.55 -3.80 -10.68
CA PHE A 191 16.36 -3.74 -11.54
C PHE A 191 15.49 -4.99 -11.39
N PHE A 192 16.06 -6.19 -11.52
CA PHE A 192 15.30 -7.42 -11.35
C PHE A 192 14.80 -7.60 -9.91
N ALA A 193 15.57 -7.15 -8.92
CA ALA A 193 15.13 -7.11 -7.52
C ALA A 193 13.91 -6.19 -7.35
N ALA A 194 13.91 -5.00 -7.95
CA ALA A 194 12.78 -4.07 -7.91
C ALA A 194 11.52 -4.66 -8.58
N VAL A 195 11.67 -5.36 -9.71
CA VAL A 195 10.57 -6.09 -10.36
C VAL A 195 10.03 -7.18 -9.42
N ALA A 196 10.89 -8.01 -8.85
CA ALA A 196 10.50 -9.09 -7.95
C ALA A 196 9.83 -8.56 -6.67
N LEU A 197 10.34 -7.48 -6.09
CA LEU A 197 9.73 -6.80 -4.95
C LEU A 197 8.34 -6.26 -5.29
N THR A 198 8.17 -5.70 -6.50
CA THR A 198 6.86 -5.21 -6.96
C THR A 198 5.86 -6.35 -7.09
N VAL A 199 6.25 -7.48 -7.68
CA VAL A 199 5.40 -8.68 -7.76
C VAL A 199 5.08 -9.21 -6.36
N THR A 200 6.05 -9.22 -5.46
CA THR A 200 5.88 -9.66 -4.07
C THR A 200 4.91 -8.77 -3.30
N TYR A 201 5.01 -7.44 -3.49
CA TYR A 201 4.11 -6.47 -2.89
C TYR A 201 2.64 -6.75 -3.23
N PHE A 202 2.35 -7.09 -4.50
CA PHE A 202 1.00 -7.41 -4.96
C PHE A 202 0.60 -8.89 -4.83
N SER A 203 1.48 -9.77 -4.32
CA SER A 203 1.23 -11.21 -4.22
C SER A 203 0.02 -11.54 -3.33
N THR A 204 -0.19 -10.78 -2.26
CA THR A 204 -1.33 -10.95 -1.35
C THR A 204 -2.65 -10.68 -2.05
N LEU A 205 -2.70 -9.64 -2.90
CA LEU A 205 -3.87 -9.32 -3.72
C LEU A 205 -4.08 -10.40 -4.80
N MET A 206 -2.99 -10.88 -5.40
CA MET A 206 -3.03 -11.85 -6.49
C MET A 206 -3.68 -13.17 -6.10
N LEU A 207 -3.37 -13.68 -4.90
CA LEU A 207 -3.99 -14.89 -4.36
C LEU A 207 -5.49 -14.70 -4.08
N ASN A 208 -5.87 -13.51 -3.63
CA ASN A 208 -7.23 -13.24 -3.15
C ASN A 208 -8.15 -12.63 -4.20
N PHE A 209 -7.66 -12.47 -5.43
CA PHE A 209 -8.41 -11.76 -6.47
C PHE A 209 -9.77 -12.40 -6.76
N CYS A 210 -9.91 -13.71 -6.52
CA CYS A 210 -11.17 -14.44 -6.60
C CYS A 210 -12.28 -13.85 -5.72
N ASP A 211 -11.94 -13.27 -4.56
CA ASP A 211 -12.91 -12.67 -3.64
C ASP A 211 -13.61 -11.45 -4.27
N PHE A 212 -12.92 -10.78 -5.21
CA PHE A 212 -13.44 -9.65 -5.96
C PHE A 212 -14.07 -10.09 -7.28
N SER A 213 -13.40 -11.00 -8.02
CA SER A 213 -13.84 -11.39 -9.36
C SER A 213 -15.11 -12.25 -9.36
N ARG A 214 -15.47 -12.88 -8.24
CA ARG A 214 -16.75 -13.62 -8.09
C ARG A 214 -18.02 -12.77 -8.20
N PHE A 215 -17.89 -11.45 -8.11
CA PHE A 215 -19.00 -10.50 -8.21
C PHE A 215 -19.10 -9.85 -9.60
N ALA A 216 -18.25 -10.26 -10.54
CA ALA A 216 -18.20 -9.76 -11.90
C ALA A 216 -18.97 -10.68 -12.86
#